data_AF-A0A7S3ZDM3-F1
#
_entry.id   AF-A0A7S3ZDM3-F1
#
_cell.length_a   1.000
_cell.length_b   1.000
_cell.length_c   1.000
_cell.angle_alpha   90.00
_cell.angle_beta   90.00
_cell.angle_gamma   90.00
#
_symmetry.space_group_name_H-M   'P 1'
#
loop_
_entity.id
_entity.type
_entity.pdbx_description
1 polymer ?
#
loop_
_entity_poly.entity_id
_entity_poly.type
_entity_poly.pdbx_seq_one_letter_code
_entity_poly.pdbx_strand_id
1 'polypeptide(L)'
;DNQDTYVAFISGFALGSDNNVVISYGERDIYSRILTMTTEEVLSFFDHNTAKPNAMGDAQQSIVPPPKLGVYAIVLEDRQTNLLNFIENVGFKSVPHIIHGEAQSGIDMGDLYLRGRIAENYNINCAAGDCEPRRRDIARSLAHLQAIKAFLSSDNEYALVVEDDVAVVNHTTGGLLEEGGYLKQLIESLPSFDAEWDEINLGRCFDICNCDTTVATLSEKFAIVRPKRSFCSTAYLLNRNGARKLDQKIFKNLQGPNDWTKVKANLHNEYDMLTVTPRMFEQAHEEGSDCGMTGGCEHQPECGLFEGEPKSDASCDILKPSDGSAHLLHSS
;
A
#
# COMPACT_ATOMS: atom_id res chain seq x y z
N ASP A 1 -2.55 -52.00 -4.09
CA ASP A 1 -1.64 -52.05 -5.24
C ASP A 1 -1.26 -50.65 -5.65
N ASN A 2 0.05 -50.38 -5.70
CA ASN A 2 0.68 -49.08 -5.95
C ASN A 2 0.09 -48.36 -7.17
N GLN A 3 -0.82 -47.41 -6.94
CA GLN A 3 -1.18 -46.42 -7.95
C GLN A 3 -0.69 -45.07 -7.47
N ASP A 4 0.40 -44.62 -8.07
CA ASP A 4 0.86 -43.24 -7.99
C ASP A 4 -0.30 -42.34 -8.41
N THR A 5 -0.78 -41.51 -7.48
CA THR A 5 -1.87 -40.57 -7.74
C THR A 5 -1.26 -39.32 -8.36
N TYR A 6 -1.45 -39.14 -9.66
CA TYR A 6 -1.01 -37.94 -10.37
C TYR A 6 -2.09 -36.87 -10.26
N VAL A 7 -1.72 -35.70 -9.73
CA VAL A 7 -2.58 -34.51 -9.71
C VAL A 7 -2.23 -33.68 -10.95
N ALA A 8 -3.11 -33.70 -11.94
CA ALA A 8 -2.97 -32.87 -13.14
C ALA A 8 -3.78 -31.57 -12.98
N PHE A 9 -3.16 -30.43 -13.27
CA PHE A 9 -3.83 -29.14 -13.34
C PHE A 9 -4.28 -28.90 -14.78
N ILE A 10 -5.60 -28.82 -15.00
CA ILE A 10 -6.17 -28.51 -16.31
C ILE A 10 -6.12 -26.98 -16.48
N SER A 11 -5.38 -26.52 -17.49
CA SER A 11 -5.20 -25.07 -17.73
C SER A 11 -6.11 -24.50 -18.82
N GLY A 12 -6.86 -25.35 -19.53
CA GLY A 12 -7.84 -24.89 -20.52
C GLY A 12 -8.50 -26.02 -21.33
N PHE A 13 -9.61 -25.67 -21.98
CA PHE A 13 -10.34 -26.52 -22.91
C PHE A 13 -10.46 -25.80 -24.26
N ALA A 14 -10.28 -26.54 -25.35
CA ALA A 14 -10.63 -26.08 -26.69
C ALA A 14 -11.48 -27.13 -27.41
N LEU A 15 -12.51 -26.68 -28.12
CA LEU A 15 -13.28 -27.51 -29.04
C LEU A 15 -12.53 -27.60 -30.37
N GLY A 16 -12.06 -28.80 -30.70
CA GLY A 16 -11.50 -29.12 -32.01
C GLY A 16 -12.57 -29.24 -33.08
N SER A 17 -12.15 -29.25 -34.34
CA SER A 17 -13.04 -29.30 -35.52
C SER A 17 -13.91 -30.55 -35.64
N ASP A 18 -13.61 -31.61 -34.88
CA ASP A 18 -14.25 -32.92 -34.99
C ASP A 18 -14.94 -33.38 -33.68
N ASN A 19 -15.54 -32.46 -32.92
CA ASN A 19 -16.14 -32.74 -31.59
C ASN A 19 -15.16 -33.37 -30.58
N ASN A 20 -13.87 -33.12 -30.77
CA ASN A 20 -12.83 -33.49 -29.83
C ASN A 20 -12.58 -32.34 -28.85
N VAL A 21 -12.39 -32.68 -27.59
CA VAL A 21 -11.95 -31.76 -26.55
C VAL A 21 -10.44 -31.90 -26.42
N VAL A 22 -9.74 -30.78 -26.57
CA VAL A 22 -8.31 -30.69 -26.35
C VAL A 22 -8.07 -30.20 -24.93
N ILE A 23 -7.47 -31.04 -24.10
CA ILE A 23 -7.13 -30.74 -22.72
C ILE A 23 -5.62 -30.51 -22.65
N SER A 24 -5.23 -29.30 -22.24
CA SER A 24 -3.83 -29.00 -21.89
C SER A 24 -3.67 -29.19 -20.39
N TYR A 25 -2.70 -30.01 -19.99
CA TYR A 25 -2.34 -30.18 -18.59
C TYR A 25 -0.83 -30.17 -18.41
N GLY A 26 -0.40 -29.65 -17.25
CA GLY A 26 1.00 -29.62 -16.83
C GLY A 26 1.24 -30.55 -15.64
N GLU A 27 2.32 -31.34 -15.70
CA GLU A 27 2.95 -31.86 -14.50
C GLU A 27 3.90 -30.80 -13.93
N ARG A 28 4.16 -30.87 -12.62
CA ARG A 28 4.76 -29.80 -11.82
C ARG A 28 6.12 -29.26 -12.28
N ASP A 29 6.74 -29.78 -13.34
CA ASP A 29 7.89 -29.15 -14.01
C ASP A 29 7.94 -29.50 -15.52
N ILE A 30 7.78 -28.44 -16.35
CA ILE A 30 8.40 -28.21 -17.69
C ILE A 30 7.82 -28.88 -18.97
N TYR A 31 6.74 -29.66 -18.97
CA TYR A 31 6.08 -30.03 -20.25
C TYR A 31 4.55 -29.96 -20.22
N SER A 32 3.97 -29.14 -21.09
CA SER A 32 2.54 -29.21 -21.41
C SER A 32 2.28 -30.45 -22.28
N ARG A 33 1.38 -31.32 -21.84
CA ARG A 33 0.88 -32.43 -22.65
C ARG A 33 -0.50 -32.06 -23.17
N ILE A 34 -0.73 -32.40 -24.44
CA ILE A 34 -2.01 -32.24 -25.10
C ILE A 34 -2.68 -33.61 -25.10
N LEU A 35 -3.84 -33.70 -24.44
CA LEU A 35 -4.73 -34.85 -24.54
C LEU A 35 -5.88 -34.48 -25.46
N THR A 36 -6.06 -35.25 -26.52
CA THR A 36 -7.24 -35.14 -27.38
C THR A 36 -8.19 -36.27 -27.01
N MET A 37 -9.38 -35.92 -26.55
CA MET A 37 -10.44 -36.87 -26.21
C MET A 37 -11.67 -36.55 -27.05
N THR A 38 -12.46 -37.56 -27.39
CA THR A 38 -13.81 -37.34 -27.91
C THR A 38 -14.71 -36.77 -26.80
N THR A 39 -15.79 -36.10 -27.18
CA THR A 39 -16.79 -35.60 -26.22
C THR A 39 -17.32 -36.73 -25.31
N GLU A 40 -17.52 -37.93 -25.85
CA GLU A 40 -18.00 -39.10 -25.11
C GLU A 40 -16.97 -39.60 -24.09
N GLU A 41 -15.68 -39.58 -24.43
CA GLU A 41 -14.60 -39.93 -23.50
C GLU A 41 -14.47 -38.93 -22.35
N VAL A 42 -14.65 -37.64 -22.62
CA VAL A 42 -14.66 -36.61 -21.57
C VAL A 42 -15.82 -36.82 -20.61
N LEU A 43 -17.03 -37.03 -21.13
CA LEU A 43 -18.22 -37.28 -20.31
C LEU A 43 -18.05 -38.56 -19.47
N SER A 44 -17.55 -39.64 -20.07
CA SER A 44 -17.24 -40.89 -19.35
C SER A 44 -16.17 -40.72 -18.28
N PHE A 45 -15.13 -39.90 -18.54
CA PHE A 45 -14.09 -39.59 -17.55
C PHE A 45 -14.67 -38.87 -16.32
N PHE A 46 -15.59 -37.93 -16.53
CA PHE A 46 -16.27 -37.26 -15.41
C PHE A 46 -17.28 -38.20 -14.72
N ASP A 47 -18.02 -39.03 -15.45
CA ASP A 47 -18.98 -39.98 -14.86
C ASP A 47 -18.28 -41.07 -14.03
N HIS A 48 -17.12 -41.58 -14.46
CA HIS A 48 -16.35 -42.56 -13.70
C HIS A 48 -15.66 -41.97 -12.47
N ASN A 49 -15.25 -40.70 -12.51
CA ASN A 49 -14.58 -40.04 -11.39
C ASN A 49 -15.55 -39.34 -10.41
N THR A 50 -16.82 -39.15 -10.78
CA THR A 50 -17.88 -38.66 -9.88
C THR A 50 -18.58 -39.79 -9.12
N ALA A 51 -18.47 -41.04 -9.57
CA ALA A 51 -19.16 -42.19 -8.97
C ALA A 51 -18.57 -42.72 -7.65
N LYS A 52 -17.51 -42.11 -7.12
CA LYS A 52 -17.13 -42.25 -5.72
C LYS A 52 -17.21 -40.87 -5.07
N PRO A 53 -18.29 -40.55 -4.33
CA PRO A 53 -18.21 -39.49 -3.34
C PRO A 53 -17.23 -39.99 -2.28
N ASN A 54 -15.93 -39.79 -2.50
CA ASN A 54 -15.03 -39.62 -1.39
C ASN A 54 -15.67 -38.55 -0.53
N ALA A 55 -15.78 -38.81 0.76
CA ALA A 55 -16.17 -37.84 1.76
C ALA A 55 -15.12 -36.71 1.86
N MET A 56 -14.91 -35.98 0.77
CA MET A 56 -14.63 -34.56 0.83
C MET A 56 -15.92 -33.96 1.36
N GLY A 57 -16.05 -33.99 2.69
CA GLY A 57 -17.09 -33.25 3.38
C GLY A 57 -17.05 -31.84 2.84
N ASP A 58 -18.24 -31.28 2.58
CA ASP A 58 -18.43 -29.92 2.14
C ASP A 58 -17.48 -29.00 2.91
N ALA A 59 -16.32 -28.72 2.33
CA ALA A 59 -15.49 -27.64 2.76
C ALA A 59 -16.25 -26.42 2.29
N GLN A 60 -17.29 -26.06 3.05
CA GLN A 60 -17.84 -24.72 3.05
C GLN A 60 -16.62 -23.84 3.22
N GLN A 61 -16.10 -23.31 2.11
CA GLN A 61 -15.19 -22.19 2.15
C GLN A 61 -15.95 -21.16 2.95
N SER A 62 -15.55 -21.00 4.21
CA SER A 62 -16.11 -20.00 5.09
C SER A 62 -15.90 -18.70 4.34
N ILE A 63 -17.00 -18.12 3.83
CA ILE A 63 -16.96 -16.84 3.16
C ILE A 63 -16.62 -15.86 4.28
N VAL A 64 -15.33 -15.60 4.45
CA VAL A 64 -14.86 -14.56 5.37
C VAL A 64 -15.40 -13.25 4.80
N PRO A 65 -16.25 -12.51 5.53
CA PRO A 65 -16.74 -11.24 5.03
C PRO A 65 -15.54 -10.33 4.73
N PRO A 66 -15.62 -9.48 3.68
CA PRO A 66 -14.55 -8.55 3.39
C PRO A 66 -14.32 -7.64 4.61
N PRO A 67 -13.07 -7.26 4.88
CA PRO A 67 -12.77 -6.45 6.04
C PRO A 67 -13.43 -5.07 5.95
N LYS A 68 -13.74 -4.49 7.10
CA LYS A 68 -14.32 -3.14 7.17
C LYS A 68 -13.26 -2.08 6.88
N LEU A 69 -13.24 -1.59 5.65
CA LEU A 69 -12.36 -0.50 5.22
C LEU A 69 -13.09 0.85 5.24
N GLY A 70 -12.54 1.84 5.94
CA GLY A 70 -12.95 3.23 5.83
C GLY A 70 -12.00 4.06 4.97
N VAL A 71 -12.53 5.03 4.22
CA VAL A 71 -11.72 6.02 3.49
C VAL A 71 -11.68 7.32 4.28
N TYR A 72 -10.49 7.85 4.53
CA TYR A 72 -10.23 9.07 5.29
C TYR A 72 -9.43 10.03 4.43
N ALA A 73 -10.08 11.08 3.99
CA ALA A 73 -9.59 11.89 2.90
C ALA A 73 -9.25 13.29 3.42
N ILE A 74 -7.97 13.64 3.38
CA ILE A 74 -7.43 14.91 3.86
C ILE A 74 -7.54 15.93 2.74
N VAL A 75 -8.14 17.09 3.01
CA VAL A 75 -8.41 18.09 1.99
C VAL A 75 -8.19 19.51 2.47
N LEU A 76 -7.60 20.32 1.60
CA LEU A 76 -7.73 21.78 1.63
C LEU A 76 -9.10 22.15 1.07
N GLU A 77 -9.77 23.15 1.67
CA GLU A 77 -11.18 23.45 1.38
C GLU A 77 -11.49 23.64 -0.11
N ASP A 78 -10.55 24.19 -0.88
CA ASP A 78 -10.68 24.46 -2.32
C ASP A 78 -10.50 23.24 -3.22
N ARG A 79 -10.04 22.09 -2.69
CA ARG A 79 -9.72 20.88 -3.47
C ARG A 79 -10.69 19.72 -3.26
N GLN A 80 -11.76 19.92 -2.49
CA GLN A 80 -12.71 18.86 -2.15
C GLN A 80 -13.33 18.19 -3.39
N THR A 81 -13.64 18.97 -4.43
CA THR A 81 -14.21 18.43 -5.68
C THR A 81 -13.26 17.46 -6.38
N ASN A 82 -11.96 17.79 -6.44
CA ASN A 82 -10.96 16.95 -7.09
C ASN A 82 -10.81 15.61 -6.37
N LEU A 83 -10.74 15.65 -5.04
CA LEU A 83 -10.69 14.46 -4.20
C LEU A 83 -11.93 13.58 -4.35
N LEU A 84 -13.14 14.16 -4.37
CA LEU A 84 -14.36 13.37 -4.57
C LEU A 84 -14.40 12.70 -5.95
N ASN A 85 -13.97 13.40 -6.99
CA ASN A 85 -13.84 12.82 -8.33
C ASN A 85 -12.83 11.67 -8.34
N PHE A 86 -11.69 11.82 -7.66
CA PHE A 86 -10.70 10.75 -7.51
C PHE A 86 -11.31 9.52 -6.82
N ILE A 87 -12.00 9.71 -5.68
CA ILE A 87 -12.63 8.61 -4.93
C ILE A 87 -13.67 7.87 -5.78
N GLU A 88 -14.49 8.59 -6.55
CA GLU A 88 -15.45 8.01 -7.49
C GLU A 88 -14.74 7.23 -8.60
N ASN A 89 -13.71 7.81 -9.23
CA ASN A 89 -12.95 7.20 -10.31
C ASN A 89 -12.20 5.93 -9.88
N VAL A 90 -11.72 5.86 -8.64
CA VAL A 90 -11.10 4.65 -8.08
C VAL A 90 -12.14 3.54 -7.83
N GLY A 91 -13.43 3.90 -7.73
CA GLY A 91 -14.55 2.97 -7.58
C GLY A 91 -15.03 2.78 -6.13
N PHE A 92 -14.65 3.69 -5.22
CA PHE A 92 -15.15 3.64 -3.84
C PHE A 92 -16.63 4.02 -3.80
N LYS A 93 -17.45 3.16 -3.21
CA LYS A 93 -18.90 3.40 -3.05
C LYS A 93 -19.25 4.12 -1.75
N SER A 94 -18.36 4.08 -0.77
CA SER A 94 -18.56 4.72 0.53
C SER A 94 -18.22 6.20 0.46
N VAL A 95 -19.03 7.04 1.09
CA VAL A 95 -18.70 8.45 1.31
C VAL A 95 -17.44 8.52 2.18
N PRO A 96 -16.36 9.20 1.73
CA PRO A 96 -15.15 9.31 2.53
C PRO A 96 -15.39 10.19 3.77
N HIS A 97 -14.67 9.89 4.85
CA HIS A 97 -14.54 10.79 5.98
C HIS A 97 -13.63 11.96 5.59
N ILE A 98 -14.22 13.13 5.32
CA ILE A 98 -13.47 14.33 4.95
C ILE A 98 -12.80 14.93 6.19
N ILE A 99 -11.50 15.16 6.10
CA ILE A 99 -10.66 15.77 7.13
C ILE A 99 -10.13 17.08 6.56
N HIS A 100 -10.62 18.20 7.07
CA HIS A 100 -10.17 19.51 6.62
C HIS A 100 -8.79 19.82 7.21
N GLY A 101 -7.78 19.96 6.34
CA GLY A 101 -6.45 20.41 6.72
C GLY A 101 -6.47 21.86 7.20
N GLU A 102 -5.63 22.18 8.17
CA GLU A 102 -5.42 23.57 8.57
C GLU A 102 -4.53 24.29 7.55
N ALA A 103 -4.92 25.47 7.09
CA ALA A 103 -4.05 26.26 6.22
C ALA A 103 -2.75 26.61 6.96
N GLN A 104 -1.61 26.61 6.25
CA GLN A 104 -0.30 26.93 6.84
C GLN A 104 -0.26 28.31 7.52
N SER A 105 -1.09 29.26 7.06
CA SER A 105 -1.24 30.60 7.64
C SER A 105 -1.95 30.60 9.00
N GLY A 106 -2.72 29.56 9.32
CA GLY A 106 -3.41 29.36 10.59
C GLY A 106 -2.58 28.66 11.67
N ILE A 107 -1.39 28.15 11.33
CA ILE A 107 -0.53 27.43 12.27
C ILE A 107 0.18 28.39 13.24
N ASP A 108 -0.26 28.40 14.50
CA ASP A 108 0.44 29.04 15.61
C ASP A 108 1.43 28.06 16.26
N MET A 109 2.70 28.19 15.88
CA MET A 109 3.80 27.38 16.39
C MET A 109 3.96 27.48 17.92
N GLY A 110 3.72 28.67 18.48
CA GLY A 110 3.86 28.92 19.91
C GLY A 110 2.78 28.19 20.70
N ASP A 111 1.52 28.30 20.26
CA ASP A 111 0.41 27.56 20.86
C ASP A 111 0.60 26.04 20.75
N LEU A 112 1.02 25.54 19.58
CA LEU A 112 1.30 24.12 19.38
C LEU A 112 2.41 23.61 20.33
N TYR A 113 3.48 24.38 20.53
CA TYR A 113 4.55 24.03 21.46
C TYR A 113 4.04 24.04 22.90
N LEU A 114 3.36 25.11 23.33
CA LEU A 114 2.82 25.25 24.69
C LEU A 114 1.81 24.14 25.04
N ARG A 115 1.09 23.61 24.05
CA ARG A 115 0.16 22.49 24.20
C ARG A 115 0.81 21.11 24.07
N GLY A 116 2.14 21.04 23.88
CA GLY A 116 2.84 19.77 23.68
C GLY A 116 2.39 19.04 22.40
N ARG A 117 2.12 19.76 21.32
CA ARG A 117 1.77 19.19 20.01
C ARG A 117 2.99 19.03 19.12
N ILE A 118 3.97 19.92 19.27
CA ILE A 118 5.28 19.84 18.63
C ILE A 118 6.38 19.87 19.70
N ALA A 119 7.51 19.23 19.43
CA ALA A 119 8.66 19.22 20.33
C ALA A 119 9.46 20.53 20.26
N GLU A 120 10.21 20.85 21.32
CA GLU A 120 11.03 22.08 21.40
C GLU A 120 12.08 22.16 20.28
N ASN A 121 12.65 21.00 19.94
CA ASN A 121 13.65 20.87 18.87
C ASN A 121 13.05 20.97 17.47
N TYR A 122 11.71 21.06 17.34
CA TYR A 122 11.04 21.46 16.11
C TYR A 122 11.21 22.97 15.93
N ASN A 123 12.48 23.38 15.79
CA ASN A 123 13.03 24.73 15.92
C ASN A 123 11.97 25.84 15.70
N ILE A 124 11.40 26.28 16.82
CA ILE A 124 10.30 27.24 16.95
C ILE A 124 10.73 28.68 16.67
N ASN A 125 12.04 28.93 16.55
CA ASN A 125 12.65 30.27 16.44
C ASN A 125 13.16 30.56 15.02
N CYS A 126 12.35 30.30 14.00
CA CYS A 126 12.65 30.74 12.64
C CYS A 126 12.18 32.20 12.43
N ALA A 127 12.98 33.01 11.74
CA ALA A 127 12.61 34.38 11.37
C ALA A 127 11.38 34.36 10.44
N ALA A 128 10.56 35.41 10.46
CA ALA A 128 9.39 35.52 9.59
C ALA A 128 9.81 35.39 8.11
N GLY A 129 9.51 34.24 7.49
CA GLY A 129 9.96 33.83 6.16
C GLY A 129 10.52 32.41 6.13
N ASP A 130 11.39 32.05 7.09
CA ASP A 130 12.07 30.75 7.13
C ASP A 130 11.19 29.62 7.70
N CYS A 131 10.04 29.96 8.29
CA CYS A 131 9.11 29.00 8.89
C CYS A 131 8.09 28.42 7.89
N GLU A 132 7.93 28.97 6.69
CA GLU A 132 6.82 28.57 5.80
C GLU A 132 6.85 27.07 5.46
N PRO A 133 7.97 26.48 5.02
CA PRO A 133 8.03 25.03 4.76
C PRO A 133 7.67 24.22 6.01
N ARG A 134 8.10 24.66 7.20
CA ARG A 134 7.83 23.95 8.46
C ARG A 134 6.36 24.02 8.86
N ARG A 135 5.72 25.16 8.67
CA ARG A 135 4.28 25.31 8.95
C ARG A 135 3.46 24.42 8.03
N ARG A 136 3.84 24.31 6.75
CA ARG A 136 3.24 23.37 5.80
C ARG A 136 3.37 21.92 6.27
N ASP A 137 4.57 21.51 6.69
CA ASP A 137 4.81 20.14 7.17
C ASP A 137 4.01 19.83 8.45
N ILE A 138 3.91 20.81 9.36
CA ILE A 138 3.11 20.68 10.58
C ILE A 138 1.63 20.60 10.25
N ALA A 139 1.12 21.51 9.41
CA ALA A 139 -0.27 21.51 8.97
C ALA A 139 -0.67 20.15 8.39
N ARG A 140 0.16 19.62 7.47
CA ARG A 140 -0.01 18.28 6.89
C ARG A 140 -0.01 17.22 7.99
N SER A 141 1.01 17.20 8.85
CA SER A 141 1.12 16.21 9.93
C SER A 141 -0.07 16.23 10.90
N LEU A 142 -0.59 17.41 11.22
CA LEU A 142 -1.79 17.57 12.05
C LEU A 142 -3.04 17.03 11.34
N ALA A 143 -3.19 17.26 10.04
CA ALA A 143 -4.29 16.70 9.26
C ALA A 143 -4.26 15.16 9.24
N HIS A 144 -3.09 14.54 9.07
CA HIS A 144 -2.95 13.08 9.22
C HIS A 144 -3.30 12.60 10.63
N LEU A 145 -2.87 13.32 11.68
CA LEU A 145 -3.26 12.99 13.05
C LEU A 145 -4.78 13.06 13.26
N GLN A 146 -5.46 14.04 12.64
CA GLN A 146 -6.91 14.12 12.67
C GLN A 146 -7.57 12.92 11.95
N ALA A 147 -7.08 12.54 10.77
CA ALA A 147 -7.54 11.36 10.05
C ALA A 147 -7.38 10.07 10.88
N ILE A 148 -6.23 9.90 11.53
CA ILE A 148 -5.94 8.77 12.43
C ILE A 148 -6.92 8.73 13.60
N LYS A 149 -7.23 9.88 14.20
CA LYS A 149 -8.21 9.96 15.30
C LYS A 149 -9.62 9.62 14.84
N ALA A 150 -10.02 10.10 13.67
CA ALA A 150 -11.30 9.74 13.05
C ALA A 150 -11.38 8.24 12.75
N PHE A 151 -10.27 7.62 12.34
CA PHE A 151 -10.22 6.17 12.18
C PHE A 151 -10.36 5.44 13.51
N LEU A 152 -9.60 5.84 14.53
CA LEU A 152 -9.65 5.21 15.85
C LEU A 152 -11.04 5.31 16.51
N SER A 153 -11.82 6.34 16.20
CA SER A 153 -13.19 6.53 16.70
C SER A 153 -14.28 5.80 15.90
N SER A 154 -13.95 5.26 14.71
CA SER A 154 -14.88 4.48 13.89
C SER A 154 -15.02 3.03 14.37
N ASP A 155 -15.81 2.20 13.67
CA ASP A 155 -15.84 0.74 13.79
C ASP A 155 -15.08 0.03 12.66
N ASN A 156 -14.36 0.77 11.81
CA ASN A 156 -13.57 0.21 10.71
C ASN A 156 -12.37 -0.58 11.25
N GLU A 157 -11.96 -1.62 10.52
CA GLU A 157 -10.80 -2.46 10.82
C GLU A 157 -9.53 -1.89 10.21
N TYR A 158 -9.66 -1.32 9.01
CA TYR A 158 -8.60 -0.67 8.26
C TYR A 158 -9.03 0.73 7.82
N ALA A 159 -8.06 1.62 7.65
CA ALA A 159 -8.24 2.93 7.04
C ALA A 159 -7.39 3.03 5.78
N LEU A 160 -8.01 3.48 4.69
CA LEU A 160 -7.30 4.09 3.57
C LEU A 160 -7.25 5.59 3.83
N VAL A 161 -6.05 6.12 4.07
CA VAL A 161 -5.83 7.57 4.19
C VAL A 161 -5.29 8.08 2.87
N VAL A 162 -5.90 9.15 2.34
CA VAL A 162 -5.46 9.81 1.11
C VAL A 162 -5.41 11.33 1.27
N GLU A 163 -4.46 11.99 0.60
CA GLU A 163 -4.39 13.44 0.44
C GLU A 163 -5.25 13.90 -0.76
N ASP A 164 -5.51 15.20 -0.89
CA ASP A 164 -6.37 15.79 -1.92
C ASP A 164 -5.73 15.93 -3.29
N ASP A 165 -4.41 15.82 -3.34
CA ASP A 165 -3.60 15.84 -4.54
C ASP A 165 -3.25 14.42 -5.03
N VAL A 166 -3.94 13.39 -4.55
CA VAL A 166 -3.69 12.01 -4.96
C VAL A 166 -4.13 11.76 -6.42
N ALA A 167 -3.27 11.10 -7.18
CA ALA A 167 -3.54 10.60 -8.53
C ALA A 167 -3.20 9.12 -8.64
N VAL A 168 -3.86 8.40 -9.56
CA VAL A 168 -3.53 7.02 -9.90
C VAL A 168 -2.36 7.01 -10.88
N VAL A 169 -1.35 6.17 -10.64
CA VAL A 169 -0.21 6.10 -11.56
C VAL A 169 -0.61 5.42 -12.87
N ASN A 170 -0.25 6.01 -14.00
CA ASN A 170 -0.66 5.59 -15.35
C ASN A 170 -0.41 4.10 -15.70
N HIS A 171 0.54 3.43 -15.03
CA HIS A 171 0.88 2.04 -15.31
C HIS A 171 0.10 1.01 -14.48
N THR A 172 -0.73 1.43 -13.51
CA THR A 172 -1.68 0.52 -12.88
C THR A 172 -2.84 0.30 -13.85
N THR A 173 -2.74 -0.78 -14.65
CA THR A 173 -3.75 -1.15 -15.65
C THR A 173 -4.96 -1.83 -15.01
N GLY A 174 -6.17 -1.39 -15.36
CA GLY A 174 -7.44 -1.88 -14.78
C GLY A 174 -7.85 -1.07 -13.55
N GLY A 175 -9.14 -0.87 -13.33
CA GLY A 175 -9.61 -0.10 -12.18
C GLY A 175 -9.08 -0.70 -10.88
N LEU A 176 -8.55 0.12 -9.97
CA LEU A 176 -7.87 -0.35 -8.75
C LEU A 176 -8.75 -1.27 -7.88
N LEU A 177 -10.07 -1.05 -7.90
CA LEU A 177 -11.07 -1.84 -7.18
C LEU A 177 -11.84 -2.85 -8.06
N GLU A 178 -11.51 -2.96 -9.35
CA GLU A 178 -12.09 -3.96 -10.23
C GLU A 178 -11.51 -5.36 -9.94
N GLU A 179 -12.09 -6.40 -10.52
CA GLU A 179 -11.54 -7.76 -10.42
C GLU A 179 -10.14 -7.82 -11.01
N GLY A 180 -9.17 -8.28 -10.21
CA GLY A 180 -7.75 -8.22 -10.58
C GLY A 180 -7.09 -6.85 -10.36
N GLY A 181 -7.81 -5.83 -9.89
CA GLY A 181 -7.23 -4.55 -9.50
C GLY A 181 -6.32 -4.66 -8.27
N TYR A 182 -5.20 -3.95 -8.27
CA TYR A 182 -4.19 -4.10 -7.21
C TYR A 182 -4.71 -3.73 -5.81
N LEU A 183 -5.54 -2.69 -5.69
CA LEU A 183 -6.08 -2.29 -4.40
C LEU A 183 -7.09 -3.31 -3.88
N LYS A 184 -7.93 -3.88 -4.75
CA LYS A 184 -8.83 -4.98 -4.40
C LYS A 184 -8.05 -6.20 -3.91
N GLN A 185 -7.06 -6.65 -4.69
CA GLN A 185 -6.20 -7.78 -4.31
C GLN A 185 -5.53 -7.56 -2.95
N LEU A 186 -5.02 -6.35 -2.72
CA LEU A 186 -4.42 -5.97 -1.45
C LEU A 186 -5.41 -6.09 -0.29
N ILE A 187 -6.58 -5.45 -0.39
CA ILE A 187 -7.62 -5.45 0.66
C ILE A 187 -8.09 -6.86 0.98
N GLU A 188 -8.33 -7.69 -0.03
CA GLU A 188 -8.77 -9.08 0.13
C GLU A 188 -7.69 -9.95 0.80
N SER A 189 -6.41 -9.61 0.63
CA SER A 189 -5.30 -10.33 1.26
C SER A 189 -5.05 -9.97 2.73
N LEU A 190 -5.49 -8.78 3.19
CA LEU A 190 -5.19 -8.26 4.54
C LEU A 190 -5.55 -9.22 5.69
N PRO A 191 -6.74 -9.88 5.70
CA PRO A 191 -7.10 -10.81 6.78
C PRO A 191 -6.19 -12.03 6.88
N SER A 192 -5.53 -12.40 5.77
CA SER A 192 -4.62 -13.55 5.67
C SER A 192 -3.14 -13.15 5.68
N PHE A 193 -2.84 -11.88 5.93
CA PHE A 193 -1.50 -11.35 5.79
C PHE A 193 -0.63 -11.75 6.99
N ASP A 194 0.27 -12.72 6.78
CA ASP A 194 1.10 -13.37 7.83
C ASP A 194 2.35 -12.56 8.23
N ALA A 195 2.35 -11.25 7.99
CA ALA A 195 3.42 -10.36 8.39
C ALA A 195 2.90 -9.32 9.37
N GLU A 196 3.72 -8.96 10.36
CA GLU A 196 3.46 -7.76 11.15
C GLU A 196 3.54 -6.53 10.26
N TRP A 197 2.50 -5.71 10.30
CA TRP A 197 2.43 -4.42 9.63
C TRP A 197 1.63 -3.46 10.49
N ASP A 198 1.92 -2.18 10.33
CA ASP A 198 1.16 -1.07 10.90
C ASP A 198 0.55 -0.24 9.78
N GLU A 199 1.33 0.00 8.73
CA GLU A 199 0.99 0.80 7.56
C GLU A 199 1.52 0.16 6.28
N ILE A 200 0.75 0.26 5.20
CA ILE A 200 1.18 -0.09 3.85
C ILE A 200 1.12 1.18 3.00
N ASN A 201 2.29 1.72 2.65
CA ASN A 201 2.40 2.88 1.76
C ASN A 201 1.98 2.48 0.33
N LEU A 202 1.11 3.27 -0.28
CA LEU A 202 0.56 3.02 -1.61
C LEU A 202 1.08 3.98 -2.69
N GLY A 203 1.85 5.00 -2.30
CA GLY A 203 2.29 6.08 -3.18
C GLY A 203 3.62 6.71 -2.79
N ARG A 204 4.60 5.88 -2.44
CA ARG A 204 5.93 6.33 -1.99
C ARG A 204 6.57 7.27 -3.02
N CYS A 205 7.18 8.34 -2.53
CA CYS A 205 7.85 9.33 -3.39
C CYS A 205 9.34 9.13 -3.53
N PHE A 206 9.98 8.48 -2.56
CA PHE A 206 11.40 8.16 -2.55
C PHE A 206 11.60 6.88 -1.75
N ASP A 207 12.53 6.03 -2.20
CA ASP A 207 13.03 4.87 -1.47
C ASP A 207 14.43 4.47 -1.97
N ILE A 208 15.07 3.54 -1.27
CA ILE A 208 16.28 2.86 -1.72
C ILE A 208 15.87 1.46 -2.22
N CYS A 209 15.23 1.41 -3.38
CA CYS A 209 14.56 0.24 -3.92
C CYS A 209 15.40 -1.05 -3.91
N ASN A 210 16.72 -0.97 -4.13
CA ASN A 210 17.61 -2.13 -4.13
C ASN A 210 17.83 -2.76 -2.75
N CYS A 211 17.28 -2.14 -1.69
CA CYS A 211 17.30 -2.62 -0.32
C CYS A 211 15.94 -3.18 0.14
N ASP A 212 14.93 -3.13 -0.71
CA ASP A 212 13.60 -3.64 -0.39
C ASP A 212 13.63 -5.17 -0.30
N THR A 213 12.85 -5.72 0.63
CA THR A 213 12.68 -7.17 0.77
C THR A 213 11.23 -7.55 0.55
N THR A 214 10.95 -8.45 -0.39
CA THR A 214 9.59 -8.93 -0.63
C THR A 214 9.03 -9.64 0.60
N VAL A 215 7.84 -9.21 1.04
CA VAL A 215 7.08 -9.79 2.14
C VAL A 215 6.00 -10.72 1.59
N ALA A 216 5.31 -10.30 0.53
CA ALA A 216 4.30 -11.12 -0.13
C ALA A 216 4.20 -10.77 -1.62
N THR A 217 3.93 -11.78 -2.44
CA THR A 217 3.60 -11.61 -3.86
C THR A 217 2.10 -11.85 -4.03
N LEU A 218 1.37 -10.82 -4.46
CA LEU A 218 -0.07 -10.89 -4.66
C LEU A 218 -0.44 -11.27 -6.10
N SER A 219 0.40 -10.89 -7.07
CA SER A 219 0.37 -11.39 -8.44
C SER A 219 1.76 -11.32 -9.08
N GLU A 220 1.90 -11.80 -10.32
CA GLU A 220 3.15 -11.71 -11.10
C GLU A 220 3.71 -10.29 -11.22
N LYS A 221 2.87 -9.26 -11.06
CA LYS A 221 3.23 -7.85 -11.24
C LYS A 221 2.99 -7.00 -9.99
N PHE A 222 2.63 -7.62 -8.87
CA PHE A 222 2.22 -6.90 -7.68
C PHE A 222 2.70 -7.60 -6.42
N ALA A 223 3.49 -6.90 -5.63
CA ALA A 223 4.00 -7.40 -4.36
C ALA A 223 3.95 -6.34 -3.27
N ILE A 224 4.06 -6.81 -2.04
CA ILE A 224 4.28 -6.01 -0.84
C ILE A 224 5.72 -6.25 -0.42
N VAL A 225 6.45 -5.18 -0.16
CA VAL A 225 7.84 -5.23 0.24
C VAL A 225 8.03 -4.48 1.56
N ARG A 226 9.09 -4.82 2.27
CA ARG A 226 9.58 -4.07 3.42
C ARG A 226 10.56 -3.02 2.90
N PRO A 227 10.19 -1.72 2.90
CA PRO A 227 11.04 -0.66 2.42
C PRO A 227 12.14 -0.34 3.41
N LYS A 228 13.26 0.19 2.90
CA LYS A 228 14.24 0.83 3.81
C LYS A 228 13.79 2.24 4.18
N ARG A 229 13.24 3.01 3.23
CA ARG A 229 12.87 4.41 3.40
C ARG A 229 11.71 4.81 2.49
N SER A 230 10.52 4.31 2.74
CA SER A 230 9.33 4.72 1.98
C SER A 230 8.84 6.08 2.51
N PHE A 231 9.22 7.16 1.81
CA PHE A 231 8.76 8.52 2.12
C PHE A 231 7.38 8.82 1.50
N CYS A 232 6.81 9.93 1.93
CA CYS A 232 5.47 10.44 1.60
C CYS A 232 4.31 9.71 2.26
N SER A 233 3.18 10.43 2.36
CA SER A 233 1.94 9.97 3.00
C SER A 233 0.71 10.26 2.14
N THR A 234 0.90 10.48 0.83
CA THR A 234 -0.15 10.76 -0.16
C THR A 234 -1.26 9.74 -0.13
N ALA A 235 -0.92 8.44 -0.02
CA ALA A 235 -1.89 7.37 0.14
C ALA A 235 -1.28 6.21 0.93
N TYR A 236 -1.99 5.72 1.95
CA TYR A 236 -1.58 4.55 2.72
C TYR A 236 -2.75 3.80 3.36
N LEU A 237 -2.61 2.48 3.50
CA LEU A 237 -3.46 1.67 4.37
C LEU A 237 -2.89 1.65 5.78
N LEU A 238 -3.77 1.69 6.77
CA LEU A 238 -3.43 1.72 8.18
C LEU A 238 -4.33 0.73 8.93
N ASN A 239 -3.74 -0.11 9.77
CA ASN A 239 -4.51 -0.90 10.72
C ASN A 239 -4.64 -0.19 12.08
N ARG A 240 -5.51 -0.69 12.94
CA ARG A 240 -5.75 -0.08 14.26
C ARG A 240 -4.52 -0.05 15.16
N ASN A 241 -3.61 -1.01 15.03
CA ASN A 241 -2.38 -1.04 15.82
C ASN A 241 -1.44 0.09 15.41
N GLY A 242 -1.18 0.21 14.10
CA GLY A 242 -0.42 1.30 13.50
C GLY A 242 -1.00 2.66 13.85
N ALA A 243 -2.33 2.81 13.74
CA ALA A 243 -3.01 4.04 14.13
C ALA A 243 -2.78 4.44 15.59
N ARG A 244 -2.79 3.48 16.53
CA ARG A 244 -2.48 3.75 17.94
C ARG A 244 -1.00 4.11 18.14
N LYS A 245 -0.08 3.43 17.47
CA LYS A 245 1.35 3.79 17.51
C LYS A 245 1.57 5.22 16.99
N LEU A 246 0.92 5.59 15.89
CA LEU A 246 0.97 6.95 15.36
C LEU A 246 0.43 7.99 16.35
N ASP A 247 -0.80 7.82 16.84
CA ASP A 247 -1.43 8.78 17.75
C ASP A 247 -0.70 8.93 19.09
N GLN A 248 -0.26 7.82 19.68
CA GLN A 248 0.21 7.80 21.07
C GLN A 248 1.72 7.91 21.23
N LYS A 249 2.50 7.55 20.20
CA LYS A 249 3.97 7.50 20.28
C LYS A 249 4.62 8.41 19.26
N ILE A 250 4.28 8.25 17.98
CA ILE A 250 5.04 8.85 16.87
C ILE A 250 4.66 10.32 16.68
N PHE A 251 3.37 10.65 16.69
CA PHE A 251 2.87 12.04 16.59
C PHE A 251 2.62 12.69 17.95
N LYS A 252 2.94 12.00 19.05
CA LYS A 252 2.95 12.60 20.38
C LYS A 252 4.19 13.50 20.48
N ASN A 253 3.97 14.81 20.57
CA ASN A 253 5.03 15.83 20.49
C ASN A 253 5.81 15.74 19.17
N LEU A 254 5.15 16.03 18.05
CA LEU A 254 5.73 15.92 16.71
C LEU A 254 7.15 16.50 16.64
N GLN A 255 8.13 15.70 16.20
CA GLN A 255 9.56 16.05 16.17
C GLN A 255 10.07 16.36 14.75
N GLY A 256 9.28 16.07 13.73
CA GLY A 256 9.57 16.32 12.33
C GLY A 256 8.32 16.15 11.47
N PRO A 257 8.43 16.33 10.15
CA PRO A 257 7.36 16.00 9.20
C PRO A 257 6.85 14.56 9.41
N ASN A 258 5.58 14.31 9.07
CA ASN A 258 4.92 13.03 9.30
C ASN A 258 5.67 11.84 8.67
N ASP A 259 6.04 11.96 7.41
CA ASP A 259 6.77 10.96 6.63
C ASP A 259 8.15 10.66 7.23
N TRP A 260 8.92 11.69 7.56
CA TRP A 260 10.21 11.54 8.21
C TRP A 260 10.09 10.85 9.57
N THR A 261 9.09 11.23 10.36
CA THR A 261 8.88 10.65 11.69
C THR A 261 8.49 9.17 11.60
N LYS A 262 7.64 8.80 10.63
CA LYS A 262 7.29 7.41 10.37
C LYS A 262 8.50 6.59 9.88
N VAL A 263 9.30 7.11 8.96
CA VAL A 263 10.52 6.44 8.46
C VAL A 263 11.51 6.22 9.60
N LYS A 264 11.72 7.23 10.46
CA LYS A 264 12.59 7.08 11.64
C LYS A 264 12.09 5.99 12.60
N ALA A 265 10.78 5.95 12.85
CA ALA A 265 10.18 4.91 13.69
C ALA A 265 10.36 3.51 13.06
N ASN A 266 10.19 3.38 11.74
CA ASN A 266 10.44 2.14 11.01
C ASN A 266 11.92 1.68 11.10
N LEU A 267 12.86 2.60 10.92
CA LEU A 267 14.29 2.31 11.05
C LEU A 267 14.70 1.86 12.47
N HIS A 268 13.89 2.19 13.48
CA HIS A 268 14.09 1.80 14.88
C HIS A 268 13.24 0.59 15.32
N ASN A 269 12.51 -0.06 14.40
CA ASN A 269 11.56 -1.14 14.70
C ASN A 269 10.46 -0.72 15.69
N GLU A 270 10.07 0.55 15.68
CA GLU A 270 8.96 1.08 16.47
C GLU A 270 7.65 1.11 15.68
N TYR A 271 7.74 0.97 14.36
CA TYR A 271 6.64 1.07 13.41
C TYR A 271 6.87 0.18 12.19
N ASP A 272 5.98 -0.78 11.94
CA ASP A 272 6.13 -1.77 10.88
C ASP A 272 5.55 -1.24 9.56
N MET A 273 6.37 -0.47 8.85
CA MET A 273 5.97 0.10 7.57
C MET A 273 6.27 -0.88 6.43
N LEU A 274 5.27 -1.16 5.62
CA LEU A 274 5.40 -1.86 4.34
C LEU A 274 5.09 -0.90 3.20
N THR A 275 5.39 -1.31 1.98
CA THR A 275 5.03 -0.57 0.77
C THR A 275 4.64 -1.54 -0.33
N VAL A 276 3.76 -1.10 -1.21
CA VAL A 276 3.44 -1.85 -2.41
C VAL A 276 4.43 -1.57 -3.53
N THR A 277 4.59 -2.54 -4.43
CA THR A 277 5.42 -2.43 -5.62
C THR A 277 4.73 -3.13 -6.80
N PRO A 278 4.46 -2.43 -7.92
CA PRO A 278 4.68 -0.99 -8.11
C PRO A 278 3.74 -0.12 -7.24
N ARG A 279 4.05 1.17 -7.10
CA ARG A 279 3.19 2.14 -6.42
C ARG A 279 1.86 2.32 -7.16
N MET A 280 0.77 2.54 -6.43
CA MET A 280 -0.57 2.75 -7.03
C MET A 280 -0.91 4.22 -7.21
N PHE A 281 -0.36 5.06 -6.34
CA PHE A 281 -0.69 6.47 -6.29
C PHE A 281 0.56 7.35 -6.38
N GLU A 282 0.35 8.58 -6.83
CA GLU A 282 1.34 9.66 -6.82
C GLU A 282 0.65 11.00 -6.52
N GLN A 283 1.44 12.06 -6.36
CA GLN A 283 0.88 13.41 -6.19
C GLN A 283 0.67 14.04 -7.58
N ALA A 284 -0.52 14.60 -7.81
CA ALA A 284 -0.88 15.34 -9.00
C ALA A 284 -0.12 16.68 -9.04
N HIS A 285 0.86 16.80 -9.93
CA HIS A 285 1.63 18.04 -10.10
C HIS A 285 0.77 19.23 -10.54
N GLU A 286 -0.29 19.00 -11.32
CA GLU A 286 -1.21 20.05 -11.78
C GLU A 286 -1.95 20.74 -10.62
N GLU A 287 -2.01 20.08 -9.46
CA GLU A 287 -2.60 20.60 -8.23
C GLU A 287 -1.56 21.34 -7.34
N GLY A 288 -0.39 21.70 -7.88
CA GLY A 288 0.62 22.47 -7.16
C GLY A 288 1.42 21.68 -6.13
N SER A 289 1.54 20.37 -6.32
CA SER A 289 2.27 19.48 -5.41
C SER A 289 3.76 19.43 -5.75
N ASP A 290 4.59 19.74 -4.76
CA ASP A 290 6.05 19.60 -4.83
C ASP A 290 6.48 18.33 -4.09
N CYS A 291 6.67 17.25 -4.84
CA CYS A 291 7.35 16.06 -4.35
C CYS A 291 8.86 16.31 -4.17
N GLY A 292 9.26 16.76 -2.97
CA GLY A 292 10.66 16.79 -2.53
C GLY A 292 11.56 17.85 -3.17
N MET A 293 12.80 17.92 -2.69
CA MET A 293 13.77 19.01 -2.94
C MET A 293 14.33 19.09 -4.37
N THR A 294 14.03 18.14 -5.27
CA THR A 294 14.73 18.02 -6.57
C THR A 294 13.82 17.88 -7.80
N GLY A 295 12.53 18.24 -7.70
CA GLY A 295 11.67 18.37 -8.89
C GLY A 295 10.83 17.14 -9.26
N GLY A 296 10.12 16.53 -8.30
CA GLY A 296 8.99 15.65 -8.58
C GLY A 296 9.21 14.16 -8.31
N CYS A 297 8.17 13.50 -7.81
CA CYS A 297 8.11 12.05 -7.57
C CYS A 297 8.26 11.23 -8.86
N GLU A 298 8.00 11.87 -10.01
CA GLU A 298 8.05 11.29 -11.35
C GLU A 298 9.46 10.85 -11.77
N HIS A 299 10.50 11.49 -11.21
CA HIS A 299 11.89 11.21 -11.57
C HIS A 299 12.52 10.09 -10.73
N GLN A 300 11.84 9.65 -9.66
CA GLN A 300 12.30 8.50 -8.91
C GLN A 300 11.85 7.23 -9.63
N PRO A 301 12.77 6.33 -10.03
CA PRO A 301 12.41 5.11 -10.71
C PRO A 301 11.49 4.27 -9.82
N GLU A 302 10.44 3.69 -10.41
CA GLU A 302 9.60 2.71 -9.72
C GLU A 302 10.48 1.56 -9.21
N CYS A 303 10.26 1.12 -7.97
CA CYS A 303 10.93 -0.09 -7.52
C CYS A 303 10.33 -1.26 -8.31
N GLY A 304 11.12 -1.82 -9.23
CA GLY A 304 10.70 -3.01 -9.97
C GLY A 304 10.50 -4.19 -9.01
N LEU A 305 9.74 -5.19 -9.46
CA LEU A 305 9.87 -6.53 -8.88
C LEU A 305 11.28 -7.01 -9.21
N PHE A 306 12.19 -6.97 -8.24
CA PHE A 306 13.56 -7.42 -8.47
C PHE A 306 13.57 -8.94 -8.62
N GLU A 307 13.88 -9.39 -9.84
CA GLU A 307 14.37 -10.77 -10.07
C GLU A 307 15.83 -10.84 -9.62
N GLY A 308 16.08 -10.87 -8.32
CA GLY A 308 17.43 -10.98 -7.78
C GLY A 308 17.48 -10.92 -6.26
N GLU A 309 18.46 -11.58 -5.65
CA GLU A 309 18.70 -11.46 -4.21
C GLU A 309 18.96 -9.99 -3.85
N PRO A 310 18.38 -9.48 -2.75
CA PRO A 310 18.64 -8.12 -2.29
C PRO A 310 20.15 -7.93 -2.14
N LYS A 311 20.69 -6.89 -2.78
CA LYS A 311 22.13 -6.65 -2.69
C LYS A 311 22.44 -6.32 -1.24
N SER A 312 23.32 -7.11 -0.61
CA SER A 312 23.85 -6.87 0.74
C SER A 312 24.82 -5.67 0.77
N ASP A 313 24.48 -4.62 0.05
CA ASP A 313 25.38 -3.54 -0.26
C ASP A 313 25.42 -2.60 0.94
N ALA A 314 26.62 -2.16 1.32
CA ALA A 314 26.81 -1.22 2.44
C ALA A 314 26.01 0.08 2.23
N SER A 315 25.58 0.34 0.99
CA SER A 315 24.65 1.40 0.61
C SER A 315 23.29 1.34 1.32
N CYS A 316 22.83 0.16 1.73
CA CYS A 316 21.59 -0.02 2.49
C CYS A 316 21.71 0.42 3.96
N ASP A 317 22.92 0.61 4.49
CA ASP A 317 23.19 0.94 5.90
C ASP A 317 23.63 2.41 6.13
N ILE A 318 23.70 3.24 5.08
CA ILE A 318 24.36 4.57 5.12
C ILE A 318 23.72 5.58 6.09
N LEU A 319 22.48 5.38 6.54
CA LEU A 319 21.88 6.20 7.62
C LEU A 319 21.58 5.39 8.86
N LYS A 320 22.59 4.75 9.47
CA LYS A 320 22.53 4.67 10.94
C LYS A 320 22.47 6.11 11.44
N PRO A 321 21.41 6.53 12.16
CA PRO A 321 21.33 7.88 12.67
C PRO A 321 22.59 8.11 13.49
N SER A 322 23.47 9.00 13.02
CA SER A 322 24.49 9.53 13.91
C SER A 322 23.72 10.30 14.99
N ASP A 323 23.99 9.95 16.24
CA ASP A 323 23.29 10.48 17.40
C ASP A 323 23.27 12.02 17.35
N GLY A 324 22.15 12.60 16.93
CA GLY A 324 21.80 13.99 17.26
C GLY A 324 21.91 15.08 16.19
N SER A 325 22.29 14.83 14.94
CA SER A 325 22.25 15.89 13.91
C SER A 325 21.81 15.38 12.55
N ALA A 326 20.50 15.35 12.32
CA ALA A 326 19.97 15.45 10.98
C ALA A 326 20.23 16.88 10.48
N HIS A 327 21.45 17.16 10.03
CA HIS A 327 21.66 18.23 9.08
C HIS A 327 20.93 17.81 7.82
N LEU A 328 19.73 18.37 7.63
CA LEU A 328 19.16 18.53 6.31
C LEU A 328 20.28 19.07 5.42
N LEU A 329 20.73 18.27 4.47
CA LEU A 329 21.69 18.68 3.45
C LEU A 329 21.00 19.74 2.59
N HIS A 330 21.04 20.99 3.05
CA HIS A 330 20.76 22.16 2.23
C HIS A 330 21.95 22.34 1.30
N SER A 331 21.93 21.72 0.13
CA SER A 331 22.78 22.16 -0.97
C SER A 331 22.17 23.43 -1.54
N SER A 332 22.93 24.52 -1.40
CA SER A 332 22.78 25.84 -2.01
C SER A 332 22.38 25.83 -3.48
#